data_AF-A0A1M5ZRY0-F1
#
_entry.id   AF-A0A1M5ZRY0-F1
#
_cell.length_a   1.000
_cell.length_b   1.000
_cell.length_c   1.000
_cell.angle_alpha   90.00
_cell.angle_beta   90.00
_cell.angle_gamma   90.00
#
_symmetry.space_group_name_H-M   'P 1'
#
loop_
_entity.id
_entity.type
_entity.pdbx_description
1 polymer ?
#
loop_
_entity_poly.entity_id
_entity_poly.type
_entity_poly.pdbx_seq_one_letter_code
_entity_poly.pdbx_strand_id
1 'polypeptide(L)' 'MLLNQLPPGTQNPDDNFPVDFKDPFEVIVFVILPMLIIIGYILWKRKRKKRKD' A
#
# COMPACT_ATOMS: atom_id res chain seq x y z
N MET A 1 -24.68 -11.52 23.38
CA MET A 1 -23.40 -12.28 23.40
C MET A 1 -23.10 -12.68 21.95
N LEU A 2 -22.48 -11.79 21.17
CA LEU A 2 -22.18 -11.98 19.73
C LEU A 2 -20.70 -12.29 19.46
N LEU A 3 -19.82 -12.09 20.45
CA LEU A 3 -18.37 -12.23 20.31
C LEU A 3 -17.89 -13.70 20.18
N ASN A 4 -18.72 -14.68 20.56
CA ASN A 4 -18.34 -16.10 20.65
C ASN A 4 -18.62 -16.92 19.37
N GLN A 5 -19.00 -16.28 18.25
CA GLN A 5 -19.24 -16.93 16.96
C GLN A 5 -18.14 -16.69 15.92
N LEU A 6 -17.16 -15.84 16.22
CA LEU A 6 -16.07 -15.55 15.30
C LEU A 6 -15.05 -16.70 15.34
N PRO A 7 -14.66 -17.26 14.18
CA PRO A 7 -13.59 -18.25 14.16
C PRO A 7 -12.29 -17.59 14.68
N PRO A 8 -11.52 -18.27 15.53
CA PRO A 8 -10.28 -17.71 16.06
C PRO A 8 -9.29 -17.46 14.92
N GLY A 9 -8.67 -16.27 14.91
CA GLY A 9 -7.66 -15.88 13.92
C GLY A 9 -8.22 -15.27 12.62
N THR A 10 -9.53 -15.04 12.51
CA THR A 10 -10.09 -14.22 11.43
C THR A 10 -10.05 -12.75 11.80
N GLN A 11 -9.79 -11.87 10.83
CA GLN A 11 -9.95 -10.43 11.04
C GLN A 11 -11.40 -10.12 11.44
N ASN A 12 -11.57 -9.47 12.58
CA ASN A 12 -12.83 -8.92 13.04
C ASN A 12 -13.05 -7.56 12.34
N PRO A 13 -14.28 -7.17 11.96
CA PRO A 13 -14.58 -5.83 11.44
C PRO A 13 -14.15 -4.65 12.34
N ASP A 14 -13.79 -4.90 13.60
CA ASP A 14 -13.22 -3.90 14.51
C ASP A 14 -11.68 -3.82 14.43
N ASP A 15 -11.01 -4.73 13.72
CA ASP A 15 -9.55 -4.81 13.58
C ASP A 15 -9.01 -3.81 12.53
N ASN A 16 -9.55 -2.58 12.57
CA ASN A 16 -9.28 -1.52 11.61
C ASN A 16 -8.20 -0.59 12.19
N PHE A 17 -7.01 -1.13 12.40
CA PHE A 17 -5.91 -0.34 12.93
C PHE A 17 -5.45 0.70 11.89
N PRO A 18 -5.16 1.95 12.31
CA PRO A 18 -4.60 2.94 11.43
C PRO A 18 -3.19 2.51 11.00
N VAL A 19 -2.76 2.99 9.83
CA VAL A 19 -1.38 2.80 9.35
C VAL A 19 -0.40 3.38 10.38
N ASP A 20 0.55 2.57 10.83
CA ASP A 20 1.62 2.97 11.74
C ASP A 20 2.84 3.48 10.96
N PHE A 21 2.97 4.80 10.87
CA PHE A 21 4.12 5.43 10.22
C PHE A 21 5.44 5.33 11.02
N LYS A 22 5.45 4.70 12.20
CA LYS A 22 6.69 4.33 12.91
C LYS A 22 7.21 2.96 12.52
N ASP A 23 6.35 2.10 11.97
CA ASP A 23 6.77 0.81 11.46
C ASP A 23 7.43 0.99 10.07
N PRO A 24 8.71 0.58 9.91
CA PRO A 24 9.42 0.80 8.67
C PRO A 24 8.81 0.01 7.49
N PHE A 25 8.21 -1.15 7.74
CA PHE A 25 7.56 -1.94 6.70
C PHE A 25 6.28 -1.26 6.20
N GLU A 26 5.43 -0.78 7.10
CA GLU A 26 4.21 -0.03 6.73
C GLU A 26 4.54 1.23 5.94
N VAL A 27 5.55 2.00 6.34
CA VAL A 27 6.00 3.18 5.59
C VAL A 27 6.47 2.80 4.18
N ILE A 28 7.25 1.72 4.06
CA ILE A 28 7.74 1.27 2.74
C ILE A 28 6.58 0.89 1.82
N VAL A 29 5.63 0.10 2.32
CA VAL A 29 4.53 -0.43 1.49
C VAL A 29 3.50 0.64 1.16
N PHE A 30 3.08 1.44 2.15
CA PHE A 30 1.98 2.38 1.98
C PHE A 30 2.42 3.76 1.46
N VAL A 31 3.71 4.11 1.57
CA VAL A 31 4.21 5.43 1.13
C VAL A 31 5.24 5.29 0.01
N ILE A 32 6.31 4.52 0.23
CA ILE A 32 7.44 4.47 -0.71
C ILE A 32 7.06 3.74 -2.01
N LEU A 33 6.42 2.58 -1.91
CA LEU A 33 5.99 1.79 -3.08
C LEU A 33 5.11 2.59 -4.06
N PRO A 34 4.00 3.25 -3.65
CA PRO A 34 3.20 4.04 -4.58
C PRO A 34 3.99 5.21 -5.19
N MET A 35 4.89 5.84 -4.42
CA MET A 35 5.75 6.90 -4.92
C MET A 35 6.69 6.40 -6.03
N LEU A 36 7.30 5.22 -5.84
CA LEU A 36 8.15 4.57 -6.85
C LEU A 36 7.37 4.23 -8.12
N ILE A 37 6.13 3.76 -8.00
CA ILE A 37 5.26 3.48 -9.16
C ILE A 37 5.00 4.76 -9.96
N ILE A 38 4.67 5.86 -9.29
CA ILE A 38 4.42 7.16 -9.94
C ILE A 38 5.68 7.66 -10.64
N ILE A 39 6.82 7.66 -9.95
CA ILE A 39 8.11 8.09 -10.52
C ILE A 39 8.48 7.21 -11.72
N GLY A 40 8.38 5.89 -11.57
CA GLY A 40 8.65 4.92 -12.62
C GLY A 40 7.77 5.15 -13.85
N TYR A 41 6.47 5.39 -13.65
CA TYR A 41 5.53 5.71 -14.72
C TYR A 41 5.91 7.00 -15.46
N ILE A 42 6.27 8.06 -14.73
CA ILE A 42 6.68 9.35 -15.33
C ILE A 42 7.96 9.16 -16.17
N LEU A 43 8.96 8.46 -15.64
CA LEU A 43 10.21 8.18 -16.35
C LEU A 43 9.97 7.35 -17.61
N TRP A 44 9.14 6.32 -17.53
CA TRP A 44 8.77 5.49 -18.67
C TRP A 44 8.01 6.28 -19.75
N LYS A 45 7.03 7.10 -19.33
CA LYS A 45 6.27 7.98 -20.23
C LYS A 45 7.18 8.97 -20.96
N ARG A 46 8.16 9.54 -20.25
CA ARG A 46 9.17 10.44 -20.84
C ARG A 46 10.07 9.71 -21.85
N LYS A 47 10.55 8.50 -21.53
CA LYS A 47 11.37 7.71 -22.46
C LYS A 47 10.62 7.35 -23.74
N ARG A 48 9.33 7.05 -23.68
CA ARG A 48 8.52 6.75 -24.88
C ARG A 48 8.35 7.95 -25.81
N LYS A 49 8.26 9.17 -25.28
CA LYS A 49 8.17 10.39 -26.12
C LYS A 49 9.46 10.66 -26.89
N LYS A 50 10.62 10.47 -26.26
CA LYS A 50 11.94 10.66 -26.89
C LYS A 50 12.29 9.65 -27.99
N ARG A 51 11.51 8.56 -28.16
CA ARG A 51 11.72 7.56 -29.23
C ARG A 51 10.80 7.77 -30.44
N LYS A 52 9.98 8.83 -30.43
CA LYS A 52 9.06 9.18 -31.51
C LYS A 52 9.47 10.44 -32.29
N ASP A 53 10.54 11.08 -31.84
CA ASP A 53 11.31 12.11 -32.57
C ASP A 53 12.60 11.44 -33.08
#